data_AF-A0A2Z2H6R5-F1
#
_entry.id   AF-A0A2Z2H6R5-F1
#
_cell.length_a   1.000
_cell.length_b   1.000
_cell.length_c   1.000
_cell.angle_alpha   90.00
_cell.angle_beta   90.00
_cell.angle_gamma   90.00
#
_symmetry.space_group_name_H-M   'P 1'
#
loop_
_entity.id
_entity.type
_entity.pdbx_description
1 polymer ?
#
loop_
_entity_poly.entity_id
_entity_poly.type
_entity_poly.pdbx_seq_one_letter_code
_entity_poly.pdbx_strand_id
1 'polypeptide(L)'
;MARTVTRRRVPKTLEQASLMETIEAEDLPQIEIRDTKHIAEVIEALSYHTHALSIRSGDTSTAYPVTLRRVDDKARTLSLSLLDAQSLDAAGLVNQSLTLLAEEDTEALRFEQLIALEVLRQKDVLKITCSLPETMHTTSKRNSRRITLLDGMQVPVSISLYENAAPITGRLNNLSIGGALLEVALGDSAPLRVNEFIAQLAIAFPNAENFTTMAHILHVNPAGRSRFAAIGVSFINTNRADVQRLTYLANETEREVAYRNGEGGRMSFPSPLYSSSEPGYKRTGRARRHTECSPLVNALLEVARQLHIFLLALQNHRPLPAKCVLKAADILLRLLEVNRQHLFYALHCLNDEPAWIQHSLNVSVRLGDLVLSEPEHAHRAREAVVAALLHDMGKMMLINDHLPSIDGQLDARQRQHLRSHVAELLKPLEGAAWLTPFMRHEVIECINERMDGSGYPGDSGQRPFLRSPAWLP
;
A
#
# COMPACT_ATOMS: atom_id res chain seq x y z
N MET A 1 -6.92 44.17 52.52
CA MET A 1 -7.85 44.05 51.38
C MET A 1 -7.05 44.17 50.08
N ALA A 2 -6.66 43.04 49.50
CA ALA A 2 -6.13 42.99 48.14
C ALA A 2 -6.46 41.60 47.57
N ARG A 3 -7.25 41.59 46.50
CA ARG A 3 -7.76 40.41 45.81
C ARG A 3 -6.61 39.76 45.02
N THR A 4 -6.24 38.54 45.39
CA THR A 4 -5.32 37.71 44.61
C THR A 4 -6.12 36.85 43.62
N VAL A 5 -5.80 37.02 42.35
CA VAL A 5 -6.41 36.34 41.20
C VAL A 5 -6.06 34.86 41.19
N THR A 6 -7.08 34.01 41.22
CA THR A 6 -7.00 32.55 41.10
C THR A 6 -6.75 32.16 39.64
N ARG A 7 -5.52 31.74 39.30
CA ARG A 7 -5.21 30.97 38.08
C ARG A 7 -5.43 29.48 38.36
N ARG A 8 -6.52 28.91 37.83
CA ARG A 8 -6.67 27.44 37.67
C ARG A 8 -6.26 27.06 36.24
N ARG A 9 -5.19 26.27 36.13
CA ARG A 9 -4.81 25.48 34.94
C ARG A 9 -5.52 24.14 35.02
N VAL A 10 -6.21 23.76 33.96
CA VAL A 10 -6.58 22.37 33.58
C VAL A 10 -6.49 22.28 32.04
N PRO A 11 -6.42 21.10 31.41
CA PRO A 11 -5.25 20.64 30.67
C PRO A 11 -5.44 20.70 29.14
N LYS A 12 -4.30 20.76 28.43
CA LYS A 12 -4.20 20.53 26.99
C LYS A 12 -4.51 19.07 26.67
N THR A 13 -5.60 18.84 25.94
CA THR A 13 -5.82 17.59 25.19
C THR A 13 -6.76 17.90 24.03
N LEU A 14 -6.45 17.32 22.86
CA LEU A 14 -7.15 17.42 21.57
C LEU A 14 -6.71 18.57 20.65
N GLU A 15 -5.42 18.61 20.32
CA GLU A 15 -4.90 19.29 19.12
C GLU A 15 -3.76 18.42 18.56
N GLN A 16 -4.09 17.36 17.82
CA GLN A 16 -3.11 16.60 17.01
C GLN A 16 -3.75 15.62 16.01
N ALA A 17 -4.98 15.87 15.57
CA ALA A 17 -5.64 15.10 14.52
C ALA A 17 -6.27 16.05 13.49
N SER A 18 -5.44 16.87 12.83
CA SER A 18 -5.83 17.66 11.65
C SER A 18 -4.61 18.22 10.92
N LEU A 19 -3.64 17.36 10.62
CA LEU A 19 -2.71 17.60 9.51
C LEU A 19 -2.91 16.47 8.49
N MET A 20 -4.06 16.50 7.80
CA MET A 20 -4.05 16.11 6.41
C MET A 20 -3.62 17.37 5.68
N GLU A 21 -2.39 17.34 5.16
CA GLU A 21 -1.85 18.35 4.27
C GLU A 21 -2.82 18.55 3.11
N THR A 22 -3.53 19.68 3.15
CA THR A 22 -4.04 20.34 1.95
C THR A 22 -2.81 20.71 1.14
N ILE A 23 -2.42 19.82 0.22
CA ILE A 23 -1.51 20.19 -0.86
C ILE A 23 -2.28 21.23 -1.67
N GLU A 24 -1.87 22.49 -1.54
CA GLU A 24 -2.32 23.59 -2.39
C GLU A 24 -2.17 23.15 -3.84
N ALA A 25 -3.31 23.06 -4.53
CA ALA A 25 -3.42 22.72 -5.94
C ALA A 25 -3.02 23.93 -6.82
N GLU A 26 -1.84 24.47 -6.60
CA GLU A 26 -1.22 25.46 -7.49
C GLU A 26 -0.11 24.75 -8.29
N ASP A 27 -0.11 24.93 -9.61
CA ASP A 27 0.78 24.32 -10.62
C ASP A 27 0.44 22.93 -11.18
N LEU A 28 -0.86 22.62 -11.36
CA LEU A 28 -1.27 21.70 -12.42
C LEU A 28 -1.58 22.48 -13.71
N PRO A 29 -1.20 22.00 -14.91
CA PRO A 29 -1.56 22.66 -16.16
C PRO A 29 -3.09 22.71 -16.29
N GLN A 30 -3.66 23.90 -16.10
CA GLN A 30 -5.08 24.16 -16.28
C GLN A 30 -5.35 24.45 -17.75
N ILE A 31 -6.14 23.60 -18.40
CA ILE A 31 -6.68 23.92 -19.73
C ILE A 31 -8.02 24.62 -19.50
N GLU A 32 -8.10 25.89 -19.91
CA GLU A 32 -9.33 26.69 -19.88
C GLU A 32 -10.12 26.48 -21.17
N ILE A 33 -11.40 26.12 -21.02
CA ILE A 33 -12.34 25.91 -22.12
C ILE A 33 -13.52 26.87 -21.93
N ARG A 34 -13.82 27.65 -22.98
CA ARG A 34 -14.90 28.66 -23.01
C ARG A 34 -16.03 28.34 -24.00
N ASP A 35 -16.02 27.16 -24.60
CA ASP A 35 -17.06 26.77 -25.55
C ASP A 35 -18.35 26.39 -24.80
N THR A 36 -19.32 27.31 -24.83
CA THR A 36 -20.60 27.16 -24.12
C THR A 36 -21.44 25.97 -24.55
N LYS A 37 -21.24 25.41 -25.76
CA LYS A 37 -21.95 24.21 -26.23
C LYS A 37 -21.28 22.97 -25.67
N HIS A 38 -19.95 22.92 -25.75
CA HIS A 38 -19.16 21.83 -25.17
C HIS A 38 -19.32 21.74 -23.65
N ILE A 39 -19.34 22.88 -22.94
CA ILE A 39 -19.57 22.92 -21.48
C ILE A 39 -20.94 22.33 -21.12
N ALA A 40 -21.99 22.63 -21.89
CA ALA A 40 -23.33 22.08 -21.67
C ALA A 40 -23.35 20.55 -21.85
N GLU A 41 -22.72 20.03 -22.91
CA GLU A 41 -22.59 18.60 -23.19
C GLU A 41 -21.82 17.86 -22.08
N VAL A 42 -20.74 18.45 -21.57
CA VAL A 42 -19.94 17.87 -20.47
C VAL A 42 -20.75 17.83 -19.17
N ILE A 43 -21.48 18.90 -18.82
CA ILE A 43 -22.32 18.91 -17.61
C ILE A 43 -23.49 17.93 -17.72
N GLU A 44 -24.08 17.79 -18.91
CA GLU A 44 -25.07 16.76 -19.16
C GLU A 44 -24.48 15.35 -18.99
N ALA A 45 -23.27 15.10 -19.49
CA ALA A 45 -22.55 13.84 -19.28
C ALA A 45 -22.28 13.56 -17.78
N LEU A 46 -21.95 14.58 -16.98
CA LEU A 46 -21.78 14.45 -15.52
C LEU A 46 -23.06 13.94 -14.82
N SER A 47 -24.25 14.12 -15.41
CA SER A 47 -25.49 13.55 -14.89
C SER A 47 -25.58 12.03 -15.05
N TYR A 48 -24.84 11.44 -15.99
CA TYR A 48 -24.87 10.01 -16.31
C TYR A 48 -23.69 9.24 -15.71
N HIS A 49 -22.62 9.93 -15.30
CA HIS A 49 -21.39 9.32 -14.77
C HIS A 49 -21.27 9.46 -13.23
N THR A 50 -20.50 8.59 -12.59
CA THR A 50 -20.31 8.54 -11.13
C THR A 50 -19.26 9.54 -10.62
N HIS A 51 -19.31 10.79 -11.07
CA HIS A 51 -18.40 11.82 -10.57
C HIS A 51 -18.79 12.24 -9.15
N ALA A 52 -17.81 12.48 -8.29
CA ALA A 52 -18.04 13.13 -7.01
C ALA A 52 -18.18 14.64 -7.27
N LEU A 53 -19.42 15.16 -7.17
CA LEU A 53 -19.69 16.58 -7.38
C LEU A 53 -19.70 17.33 -6.05
N SER A 54 -19.09 18.51 -6.02
CA SER A 54 -19.16 19.42 -4.88
C SER A 54 -19.27 20.88 -5.33
N ILE A 55 -19.84 21.74 -4.49
CA ILE A 55 -19.90 23.19 -4.73
C ILE A 55 -19.13 23.95 -3.66
N ARG A 56 -18.58 25.09 -4.07
CA ARG A 56 -17.94 26.06 -3.20
C ARG A 56 -18.56 27.44 -3.44
N SER A 57 -18.82 28.20 -2.37
CA SER A 57 -19.37 29.55 -2.45
C SER A 57 -18.29 30.58 -2.10
N GLY A 58 -18.00 31.50 -3.02
CA GLY A 58 -16.99 32.55 -2.84
C GLY A 58 -15.61 32.03 -2.43
N ASP A 59 -14.93 32.79 -1.55
CA ASP A 59 -13.60 32.48 -1.00
C ASP A 59 -13.62 31.48 0.17
N THR A 60 -14.77 30.86 0.44
CA THR A 60 -14.89 29.88 1.53
C THR A 60 -14.15 28.61 1.15
N SER A 61 -13.20 28.14 1.97
CA SER A 61 -12.44 26.90 1.69
C SER A 61 -13.26 25.60 1.79
N THR A 62 -14.54 25.69 2.18
CA THR A 62 -15.39 24.53 2.42
C THR A 62 -16.15 24.12 1.16
N ALA A 63 -15.93 22.88 0.70
CA ALA A 63 -16.69 22.29 -0.41
C ALA A 63 -17.86 21.44 0.13
N TYR A 64 -19.03 21.58 -0.48
CA TYR A 64 -20.24 20.87 -0.09
C TYR A 64 -20.62 19.83 -1.16
N PRO A 65 -20.80 18.55 -0.82
CA PRO A 65 -21.16 17.53 -1.79
C PRO A 65 -22.56 17.79 -2.36
N VAL A 66 -22.70 17.68 -3.68
CA VAL A 66 -23.95 17.93 -4.41
C VAL A 66 -24.29 16.77 -5.33
N THR A 67 -25.57 16.63 -5.68
CA THR A 67 -26.00 15.77 -6.77
C THR A 67 -26.63 16.62 -7.86
N LEU A 68 -26.20 16.43 -9.11
CA LEU A 68 -26.84 17.03 -10.28
C LEU A 68 -28.20 16.34 -10.52
N ARG A 69 -29.26 17.12 -10.67
CA ARG A 69 -30.63 16.62 -10.89
C ARG A 69 -31.10 16.78 -12.32
N ARG A 70 -30.81 17.94 -12.90
CA ARG A 70 -31.29 18.31 -14.23
C ARG A 70 -30.42 19.42 -14.80
N VAL A 71 -30.22 19.37 -16.10
CA VAL A 71 -29.64 20.44 -16.92
C VAL A 71 -30.70 20.85 -17.93
N ASP A 72 -30.97 22.14 -18.07
CA ASP A 72 -31.87 22.70 -19.08
C ASP A 72 -31.08 23.66 -19.96
N ASP A 73 -30.66 23.17 -21.12
CA ASP A 73 -29.87 23.93 -22.09
C ASP A 73 -30.65 25.11 -22.70
N LYS A 74 -31.98 24.96 -22.88
CA LYS A 74 -32.83 26.04 -23.42
C LYS A 74 -33.01 27.19 -22.43
N ALA A 75 -33.15 26.86 -21.15
CA ALA A 75 -33.25 27.85 -20.09
C ALA A 75 -31.87 28.31 -19.56
N ARG A 76 -30.77 27.69 -20.01
CA ARG A 76 -29.39 27.88 -19.48
C ARG A 76 -29.33 27.75 -17.95
N THR A 77 -30.06 26.78 -17.40
CA THR A 77 -30.11 26.52 -15.95
C THR A 77 -29.71 25.09 -15.60
N LEU A 78 -29.15 24.91 -14.41
CA LEU A 78 -28.82 23.61 -13.84
C LEU A 78 -29.40 23.50 -12.43
N SER A 79 -29.87 22.30 -12.05
CA SER A 79 -30.45 22.03 -10.73
C SER A 79 -29.57 21.08 -9.93
N LEU A 80 -29.14 21.52 -8.76
CA LEU A 80 -28.35 20.76 -7.78
C LEU A 80 -29.18 20.43 -6.54
N SER A 81 -28.83 19.34 -5.86
CA SER A 81 -29.38 19.00 -4.54
C SER A 81 -28.25 18.69 -3.56
N LEU A 82 -28.34 19.27 -2.37
CA LEU A 82 -27.42 19.02 -1.25
C LEU A 82 -28.16 18.26 -0.16
N LEU A 83 -27.56 17.19 0.34
CA LEU A 83 -28.02 16.44 1.51
C LEU A 83 -27.27 16.95 2.74
N ASP A 84 -27.98 17.22 3.84
CA ASP A 84 -27.41 17.61 5.15
C ASP A 84 -26.79 19.03 5.21
N ALA A 85 -27.49 20.01 4.62
CA ALA A 85 -27.08 21.41 4.59
C ALA A 85 -27.41 22.19 5.89
N GLN A 86 -27.19 21.63 7.08
CA GLN A 86 -27.59 22.28 8.35
C GLN A 86 -26.84 23.59 8.64
N SER A 87 -25.66 23.78 8.03
CA SER A 87 -24.80 24.96 8.22
C SER A 87 -24.94 26.06 7.16
N LEU A 88 -25.70 25.85 6.08
CA LEU A 88 -25.82 26.80 4.96
C LEU A 88 -27.11 27.63 5.07
N ASP A 89 -27.00 28.95 5.05
CA ASP A 89 -28.19 29.80 4.96
C ASP A 89 -28.71 29.84 3.52
N ALA A 90 -29.96 29.40 3.32
CA ALA A 90 -30.61 29.38 2.01
C ALA A 90 -30.77 30.80 1.44
N ALA A 91 -31.04 31.79 2.29
CA ALA A 91 -31.19 33.18 1.87
C ALA A 91 -29.85 33.81 1.49
N GLY A 92 -28.77 33.41 2.15
CA GLY A 92 -27.41 33.91 1.89
C GLY A 92 -26.77 33.39 0.61
N LEU A 93 -27.28 32.27 0.06
CA LEU A 93 -26.76 31.66 -1.18
C LEU A 93 -27.39 32.22 -2.46
N VAL A 94 -28.53 32.91 -2.38
CA VAL A 94 -29.18 33.48 -3.57
C VAL A 94 -28.32 34.61 -4.15
N ASN A 95 -28.15 34.63 -5.47
CA ASN A 95 -27.27 35.53 -6.24
C ASN A 95 -25.77 35.43 -5.90
N GLN A 96 -25.34 34.37 -5.21
CA GLN A 96 -23.92 34.12 -4.99
C GLN A 96 -23.28 33.40 -6.18
N SER A 97 -22.00 33.71 -6.40
CA SER A 97 -21.16 32.96 -7.33
C SER A 97 -20.71 31.66 -6.67
N LEU A 98 -20.94 30.56 -7.37
CA LEU A 98 -20.59 29.21 -6.99
C LEU A 98 -19.56 28.64 -7.97
N THR A 99 -18.66 27.85 -7.44
CA THR A 99 -17.78 26.98 -8.22
C THR A 99 -18.29 25.55 -8.09
N LEU A 100 -18.53 24.88 -9.21
CA LEU A 100 -18.84 23.44 -9.23
C LEU A 100 -17.55 22.68 -9.52
N LEU A 101 -17.24 21.71 -8.67
CA LEU A 101 -16.10 20.82 -8.80
C LEU A 101 -16.64 19.42 -9.10
N ALA A 102 -16.17 18.82 -10.19
CA ALA A 102 -16.40 17.42 -10.49
C ALA A 102 -15.08 16.68 -10.43
N GLU A 103 -14.97 15.74 -9.51
CA GLU A 103 -13.79 14.92 -9.34
C GLU A 103 -14.03 13.49 -9.84
N GLU A 104 -13.10 13.03 -10.67
CA GLU A 104 -12.89 11.64 -11.05
C GLU A 104 -11.49 11.18 -10.60
N ASP A 105 -11.21 9.89 -10.68
CA ASP A 105 -9.93 9.30 -10.29
C ASP A 105 -8.72 9.84 -11.11
N THR A 106 -8.98 10.39 -12.29
CA THR A 106 -7.96 10.84 -13.26
C THR A 106 -7.97 12.33 -13.56
N GLU A 107 -9.13 12.99 -13.41
CA GLU A 107 -9.32 14.38 -13.81
C GLU A 107 -10.17 15.11 -12.76
N ALA A 108 -9.88 16.40 -12.57
CA ALA A 108 -10.76 17.29 -11.84
C ALA A 108 -11.21 18.40 -12.78
N LEU A 109 -12.52 18.50 -12.97
CA LEU A 109 -13.18 19.56 -13.71
C LEU A 109 -13.67 20.61 -12.73
N ARG A 110 -13.36 21.86 -13.04
CA ARG A 110 -13.78 23.02 -12.26
C ARG A 110 -14.59 23.94 -13.17
N PHE A 111 -15.83 24.18 -12.81
CA PHE A 111 -16.72 25.08 -13.50
C PHE A 111 -16.91 26.33 -12.64
N GLU A 112 -16.64 27.49 -13.21
CA GLU A 112 -16.75 28.76 -12.50
C GLU A 112 -17.95 29.57 -12.99
N GLN A 113 -18.26 30.64 -12.24
CA GLN A 113 -19.29 31.62 -12.58
C GLN A 113 -20.73 31.03 -12.60
N LEU A 114 -21.02 30.02 -11.78
CA LEU A 114 -22.39 29.58 -11.56
C LEU A 114 -23.08 30.55 -10.61
N ILE A 115 -24.13 31.24 -11.06
CA ILE A 115 -24.92 32.12 -10.18
C ILE A 115 -26.11 31.35 -9.66
N ALA A 116 -26.25 31.25 -8.33
CA ALA A 116 -27.42 30.65 -7.71
C ALA A 116 -28.65 31.57 -7.88
N LEU A 117 -29.58 31.17 -8.75
CA LEU A 117 -30.78 31.96 -9.09
C LEU A 117 -31.90 31.74 -8.07
N GLU A 118 -32.06 30.49 -7.61
CA GLU A 118 -33.10 30.12 -6.66
C GLU A 118 -32.57 29.03 -5.71
N VAL A 119 -32.84 29.20 -4.40
CA VAL A 119 -32.43 28.26 -3.36
C VAL A 119 -33.64 27.89 -2.51
N LEU A 120 -34.09 26.64 -2.61
CA LEU A 120 -35.26 26.13 -1.88
C LEU A 120 -34.83 25.08 -0.86
N ARG A 121 -35.10 25.35 0.42
CA ARG A 121 -34.90 24.36 1.49
C ARG A 121 -36.15 23.50 1.64
N GLN A 122 -36.00 22.18 1.50
CA GLN A 122 -37.04 21.19 1.72
C GLN A 122 -36.56 20.17 2.75
N LYS A 123 -36.92 20.36 4.03
CA LYS A 123 -36.42 19.56 5.17
C LYS A 123 -34.88 19.56 5.20
N ASP A 124 -34.25 18.39 5.09
CA ASP A 124 -32.79 18.19 5.14
C ASP A 124 -32.10 18.31 3.78
N VAL A 125 -32.86 18.68 2.73
CA VAL A 125 -32.35 18.85 1.36
C VAL A 125 -32.42 20.32 0.95
N LEU A 126 -31.30 20.84 0.47
CA LEU A 126 -31.24 22.16 -0.17
C LEU A 126 -31.21 21.97 -1.69
N LYS A 127 -32.22 22.50 -2.39
CA LYS A 127 -32.29 22.52 -3.86
C LYS A 127 -31.79 23.87 -4.35
N ILE A 128 -30.84 23.86 -5.26
CA ILE A 128 -30.25 25.08 -5.83
C ILE A 128 -30.45 25.03 -7.34
N THR A 129 -31.06 26.06 -7.90
CA THR A 129 -31.11 26.30 -9.34
C THR A 129 -30.07 27.36 -9.67
N CYS A 130 -29.09 27.02 -10.51
CA CYS A 130 -28.01 27.92 -10.93
C CYS A 130 -28.06 28.21 -12.42
N SER A 131 -27.39 29.29 -12.84
CA SER A 131 -27.02 29.49 -14.25
C SER A 131 -26.02 28.43 -14.72
N LEU A 132 -26.02 28.15 -16.02
CA LEU A 132 -24.98 27.35 -16.65
C LEU A 132 -23.62 28.09 -16.60
N PRO A 133 -22.50 27.42 -16.28
CA PRO A 133 -21.19 28.05 -16.27
C PRO A 133 -20.71 28.44 -17.68
N GLU A 134 -19.96 29.54 -17.76
CA GLU A 134 -19.36 30.03 -19.00
C GLU A 134 -17.91 29.54 -19.21
N THR A 135 -17.28 29.06 -18.14
CA THR A 135 -15.88 28.65 -18.11
C THR A 135 -15.72 27.31 -17.43
N MET A 136 -14.88 26.45 -18.03
CA MET A 136 -14.48 25.16 -17.49
C MET A 136 -12.96 25.07 -17.50
N HIS A 137 -12.39 24.73 -16.35
CA HIS A 137 -10.98 24.39 -16.20
C HIS A 137 -10.86 22.89 -15.99
N THR A 138 -10.06 22.21 -16.81
CA THR A 138 -9.66 20.83 -16.54
C THR A 138 -8.25 20.80 -15.97
N THR A 139 -8.09 20.05 -14.88
CA THR A 139 -6.79 19.70 -14.31
C THR A 139 -6.63 18.20 -14.38
N SER A 140 -5.64 17.73 -15.13
CA SER A 140 -5.24 16.33 -15.03
C SER A 140 -4.41 16.17 -13.77
N LYS A 141 -4.82 15.30 -12.84
CA LYS A 141 -4.05 15.00 -11.63
C LYS A 141 -2.71 14.29 -11.95
N ARG A 142 -2.43 13.96 -13.23
CA ARG A 142 -1.27 13.16 -13.68
C ARG A 142 -0.75 13.60 -15.05
N ASN A 143 0.57 13.74 -15.20
CA ASN A 143 1.22 14.11 -16.46
C ASN A 143 1.19 13.02 -17.56
N SER A 144 0.62 11.83 -17.32
CA SER A 144 0.46 10.77 -18.36
C SER A 144 -0.65 9.75 -18.00
N ARG A 145 -1.36 9.27 -19.04
CA ARG A 145 -2.40 8.23 -18.93
C ARG A 145 -1.76 6.88 -18.57
N ARG A 146 -2.31 6.19 -17.56
CA ARG A 146 -1.91 4.84 -17.15
C ARG A 146 -2.83 3.82 -17.78
N ILE A 147 -2.27 2.82 -18.43
CA ILE A 147 -3.04 1.73 -19.03
C ILE A 147 -2.87 0.50 -18.16
N THR A 148 -3.98 0.04 -17.58
CA THR A 148 -4.03 -1.17 -16.76
C THR A 148 -4.18 -2.38 -17.67
N LEU A 149 -3.32 -3.38 -17.48
CA LEU A 149 -3.37 -4.63 -18.23
C LEU A 149 -4.54 -5.48 -17.73
N LEU A 150 -5.22 -6.15 -18.66
CA LEU A 150 -6.35 -7.04 -18.34
C LEU A 150 -5.86 -8.43 -17.90
N ASP A 151 -6.72 -9.15 -17.18
CA ASP A 151 -6.50 -10.54 -16.84
C ASP A 151 -6.23 -11.39 -18.11
N GLY A 152 -5.02 -11.92 -18.21
CA GLY A 152 -4.54 -12.68 -19.37
C GLY A 152 -3.58 -11.93 -20.29
N MET A 153 -3.27 -10.66 -20.01
CA MET A 153 -2.13 -9.94 -20.58
C MET A 153 -0.91 -10.16 -19.67
N GLN A 154 -0.23 -11.29 -19.84
CA GLN A 154 0.89 -11.66 -19.00
C GLN A 154 2.19 -11.06 -19.56
N VAL A 155 2.73 -10.06 -18.85
CA VAL A 155 4.01 -9.41 -19.17
C VAL A 155 4.93 -9.59 -17.96
N PRO A 156 5.84 -10.57 -17.97
CA PRO A 156 6.78 -10.75 -16.89
C PRO A 156 7.73 -9.56 -16.77
N VAL A 157 8.11 -9.25 -15.53
CA VAL A 157 9.12 -8.24 -15.22
C VAL A 157 10.23 -8.86 -14.38
N SER A 158 11.44 -8.37 -14.59
CA SER A 158 12.63 -8.74 -13.82
C SER A 158 13.24 -7.48 -13.23
N ILE A 159 13.43 -7.47 -11.91
CA ILE A 159 13.91 -6.33 -11.12
C ILE A 159 15.28 -6.70 -10.52
N SER A 160 16.33 -6.03 -10.96
CA SER A 160 17.66 -6.14 -10.38
C SER A 160 17.96 -4.91 -9.54
N LEU A 161 18.07 -5.07 -8.23
CA LEU A 161 18.44 -3.99 -7.31
C LEU A 161 19.96 -3.84 -7.20
N TYR A 162 20.66 -4.97 -7.07
CA TYR A 162 22.11 -5.02 -6.78
C TYR A 162 22.82 -5.86 -7.86
N GLU A 163 24.02 -5.45 -8.29
CA GLU A 163 24.75 -6.08 -9.41
C GLU A 163 24.99 -7.60 -9.25
N ASN A 164 25.13 -8.07 -8.01
CA ASN A 164 25.43 -9.47 -7.69
C ASN A 164 24.26 -10.21 -7.01
N ALA A 165 23.07 -9.62 -6.98
CA ALA A 165 21.88 -10.25 -6.42
C ALA A 165 21.06 -10.93 -7.52
N ALA A 166 20.38 -12.03 -7.16
CA ALA A 166 19.41 -12.65 -8.06
C ALA A 166 18.27 -11.66 -8.37
N PRO A 167 17.82 -11.57 -9.63
CA PRO A 167 16.74 -10.67 -9.98
C PRO A 167 15.42 -11.14 -9.38
N ILE A 168 14.62 -10.19 -8.90
CA ILE A 168 13.27 -10.43 -8.39
C ILE A 168 12.31 -10.46 -9.57
N THR A 169 11.53 -11.53 -9.67
CA THR A 169 10.55 -11.68 -10.75
C THR A 169 9.17 -11.18 -10.33
N GLY A 170 8.46 -10.55 -11.27
CA GLY A 170 7.09 -10.09 -11.08
C GLY A 170 6.32 -10.06 -12.40
N ARG A 171 5.20 -9.33 -12.40
CA ARG A 171 4.44 -9.02 -13.61
C ARG A 171 4.08 -7.53 -13.68
N LEU A 172 3.86 -7.05 -14.90
CA LEU A 172 3.36 -5.70 -15.14
C LEU A 172 1.84 -5.66 -14.94
N ASN A 173 1.37 -4.73 -14.12
CA ASN A 173 -0.05 -4.49 -13.88
C ASN A 173 -0.55 -3.24 -14.61
N ASN A 174 0.22 -2.16 -14.61
CA ASN A 174 -0.06 -1.00 -15.47
C ASN A 174 1.22 -0.36 -16.00
N LEU A 175 1.08 0.39 -17.10
CA LEU A 175 2.16 1.10 -17.77
C LEU A 175 1.75 2.53 -18.11
N SER A 176 2.68 3.47 -17.97
CA SER A 176 2.62 4.80 -18.57
C SER A 176 4.00 5.23 -19.07
N ILE A 177 4.08 6.43 -19.66
CA ILE A 177 5.35 7.00 -20.11
C ILE A 177 6.29 7.30 -18.94
N GLY A 178 5.74 7.67 -17.77
CA GLY A 178 6.54 8.04 -16.59
C GLY A 178 6.85 6.91 -15.62
N GLY A 179 6.17 5.77 -15.72
CA GLY A 179 6.35 4.69 -14.75
C GLY A 179 5.44 3.48 -14.98
N ALA A 180 5.45 2.58 -14.02
CA ALA A 180 4.70 1.33 -14.07
C ALA A 180 4.27 0.89 -12.68
N LEU A 181 3.21 0.07 -12.62
CA LEU A 181 2.82 -0.68 -11.44
C LEU A 181 3.16 -2.14 -11.67
N LEU A 182 3.98 -2.70 -10.79
CA LEU A 182 4.41 -4.09 -10.84
C LEU A 182 3.71 -4.89 -9.74
N GLU A 183 3.45 -6.16 -10.00
CA GLU A 183 3.04 -7.14 -8.99
C GLU A 183 4.17 -8.14 -8.76
N VAL A 184 4.64 -8.22 -7.52
CA VAL A 184 5.71 -9.13 -7.10
C VAL A 184 5.17 -10.05 -5.99
N ALA A 185 5.64 -11.29 -5.89
CA ALA A 185 5.24 -12.16 -4.78
C ALA A 185 5.67 -11.55 -3.44
N LEU A 186 4.83 -11.65 -2.40
CA LEU A 186 5.18 -11.14 -1.06
C LEU A 186 6.46 -11.79 -0.52
N GLY A 187 6.71 -13.06 -0.86
CA GLY A 187 7.94 -13.78 -0.54
C GLY A 187 9.20 -13.04 -0.98
N ASP A 188 9.14 -12.47 -2.19
CA ASP A 188 10.29 -11.83 -2.85
C ASP A 188 10.32 -10.31 -2.63
N SER A 189 9.32 -9.72 -1.96
CA SER A 189 9.20 -8.27 -1.83
C SER A 189 10.07 -7.66 -0.73
N ALA A 190 10.75 -8.47 0.09
CA ALA A 190 11.52 -8.00 1.24
C ALA A 190 12.67 -7.02 0.90
N PRO A 191 13.38 -7.14 -0.23
CA PRO A 191 14.38 -6.14 -0.62
C PRO A 191 13.78 -4.85 -1.20
N LEU A 192 12.49 -4.84 -1.55
CA LEU A 192 11.83 -3.72 -2.23
C LEU A 192 11.34 -2.69 -1.21
N ARG A 193 12.02 -1.53 -1.13
CA ARG A 193 11.68 -0.44 -0.21
C ARG A 193 11.36 0.85 -0.95
N VAL A 194 10.57 1.71 -0.33
CA VAL A 194 10.29 3.04 -0.85
C VAL A 194 11.58 3.85 -0.96
N ASN A 195 11.71 4.59 -2.07
CA ASN A 195 12.89 5.36 -2.48
C ASN A 195 14.12 4.53 -2.87
N GLU A 196 14.02 3.20 -2.89
CA GLU A 196 15.11 2.35 -3.38
C GLU A 196 15.28 2.51 -4.89
N PHE A 197 16.54 2.44 -5.34
CA PHE A 197 16.91 2.50 -6.74
C PHE A 197 16.90 1.10 -7.35
N ILE A 198 16.29 0.98 -8.54
CA ILE A 198 16.32 -0.22 -9.37
C ILE A 198 17.40 -0.01 -10.43
N ALA A 199 18.51 -0.75 -10.30
CA ALA A 199 19.62 -0.72 -11.24
C ALA A 199 19.19 -1.18 -12.64
N GLN A 200 18.31 -2.18 -12.71
CA GLN A 200 17.76 -2.65 -13.98
C GLN A 200 16.33 -3.18 -13.80
N LEU A 201 15.38 -2.58 -14.50
CA LEU A 201 14.02 -3.06 -14.68
C LEU A 201 13.85 -3.54 -16.12
N ALA A 202 13.67 -4.84 -16.31
CA ALA A 202 13.37 -5.44 -17.61
C ALA A 202 11.90 -5.84 -17.70
N ILE A 203 11.22 -5.37 -18.74
CA ILE A 203 9.82 -5.70 -19.08
C ILE A 203 9.85 -6.53 -20.36
N ALA A 204 9.38 -7.76 -20.29
CA ALA A 204 9.44 -8.70 -21.41
C ALA A 204 8.03 -8.98 -21.96
N PHE A 205 7.80 -8.60 -23.21
CA PHE A 205 6.52 -8.75 -23.88
C PHE A 205 6.44 -10.10 -24.63
N PRO A 206 5.22 -10.64 -24.83
CA PRO A 206 5.01 -11.95 -25.46
C PRO A 206 5.61 -12.13 -26.86
N ASN A 207 5.82 -11.05 -27.60
CA ASN A 207 6.45 -11.05 -28.92
C ASN A 207 7.99 -11.08 -28.89
N ALA A 208 8.58 -11.39 -27.73
CA ALA A 208 10.01 -11.35 -27.43
C ALA A 208 10.63 -9.93 -27.42
N GLU A 209 9.80 -8.89 -27.48
CA GLU A 209 10.27 -7.52 -27.27
C GLU A 209 10.58 -7.28 -25.79
N ASN A 210 11.77 -6.75 -25.52
CA ASN A 210 12.19 -6.39 -24.17
C ASN A 210 12.43 -4.89 -24.08
N PHE A 211 11.97 -4.29 -22.99
CA PHE A 211 12.30 -2.93 -22.62
C PHE A 211 13.08 -2.95 -21.31
N THR A 212 14.21 -2.26 -21.26
CA THR A 212 15.07 -2.20 -20.08
C THR A 212 15.32 -0.75 -19.70
N THR A 213 15.15 -0.44 -18.42
CA THR A 213 15.35 0.93 -17.91
C THR A 213 15.78 0.91 -16.44
N MET A 214 16.18 2.08 -15.92
CA MET A 214 16.39 2.31 -14.50
C MET A 214 15.12 2.91 -13.89
N ALA A 215 14.87 2.65 -12.61
CA ALA A 215 13.66 3.15 -11.95
C ALA A 215 13.84 3.41 -10.45
N HIS A 216 12.98 4.24 -9.87
CA HIS A 216 12.87 4.44 -8.42
C HIS A 216 11.56 3.83 -7.92
N ILE A 217 11.61 3.17 -6.77
CA ILE A 217 10.40 2.66 -6.11
C ILE A 217 9.71 3.81 -5.37
N LEU A 218 8.48 4.13 -5.76
CA LEU A 218 7.68 5.19 -5.15
C LEU A 218 6.83 4.68 -3.98
N HIS A 219 6.24 3.49 -4.13
CA HIS A 219 5.41 2.90 -3.09
C HIS A 219 5.43 1.37 -3.18
N VAL A 220 5.40 0.73 -2.02
CA VAL A 220 5.28 -0.72 -1.85
C VAL A 220 4.06 -0.99 -0.98
N ASN A 221 3.06 -1.67 -1.53
CA ASN A 221 1.80 -1.94 -0.86
C ASN A 221 1.41 -3.42 -1.01
N PRO A 222 0.90 -4.09 0.03
CA PRO A 222 0.28 -5.39 -0.15
C PRO A 222 -0.97 -5.25 -1.02
N ALA A 223 -1.13 -6.12 -2.02
CA ALA A 223 -2.26 -6.09 -2.93
C ALA A 223 -3.48 -6.80 -2.32
N GLY A 224 -4.21 -6.09 -1.46
CA GLY A 224 -5.44 -6.57 -0.84
C GLY A 224 -5.25 -7.87 -0.05
N ARG A 225 -6.04 -8.91 -0.36
CA ARG A 225 -5.94 -10.26 0.23
C ARG A 225 -5.10 -11.23 -0.62
N SER A 226 -4.47 -10.73 -1.69
CA SER A 226 -3.60 -11.55 -2.52
C SER A 226 -2.26 -11.85 -1.81
N ARG A 227 -1.47 -12.73 -2.41
CA ARG A 227 -0.08 -13.01 -1.99
C ARG A 227 0.95 -12.16 -2.73
N PHE A 228 0.51 -11.05 -3.32
CA PHE A 228 1.36 -10.16 -4.09
C PHE A 228 1.48 -8.80 -3.41
N ALA A 229 2.61 -8.14 -3.64
CA ALA A 229 2.86 -6.73 -3.37
C ALA A 229 2.75 -5.95 -4.68
N ALA A 230 2.02 -4.84 -4.63
CA ALA A 230 1.96 -3.83 -5.68
C ALA A 230 3.10 -2.82 -5.47
N ILE A 231 3.98 -2.72 -6.46
CA ILE A 231 5.19 -1.90 -6.46
C ILE A 231 5.04 -0.82 -7.52
N GLY A 232 4.84 0.42 -7.09
CA GLY A 232 4.81 1.57 -7.99
C GLY A 232 6.22 2.05 -8.27
N VAL A 233 6.60 2.15 -9.54
CA VAL A 233 7.92 2.62 -9.96
C VAL A 233 7.83 3.83 -10.88
N SER A 234 8.83 4.71 -10.79
CA SER A 234 9.05 5.83 -11.73
C SER A 234 10.30 5.55 -12.54
N PHE A 235 10.25 5.71 -13.86
CA PHE A 235 11.43 5.54 -14.71
C PHE A 235 12.40 6.71 -14.53
N ILE A 236 13.70 6.43 -14.67
CA ILE A 236 14.80 7.40 -14.52
C ILE A 236 15.63 7.41 -15.80
N ASN A 237 16.30 8.55 -16.08
CA ASN A 237 17.23 8.69 -17.21
C ASN A 237 16.62 8.36 -18.58
N THR A 238 15.30 8.52 -18.72
CA THR A 238 14.59 8.26 -19.98
C THR A 238 15.04 9.27 -21.04
N ASN A 239 15.83 8.79 -22.01
CA ASN A 239 16.24 9.60 -23.15
C ASN A 239 15.07 9.73 -24.16
N ARG A 240 15.25 10.52 -25.23
CA ARG A 240 14.19 10.70 -26.25
C ARG A 240 13.76 9.38 -26.91
N ALA A 241 14.69 8.45 -27.13
CA ALA A 241 14.38 7.14 -27.70
C ALA A 241 13.57 6.28 -26.72
N ASP A 242 13.88 6.32 -25.43
CA ASP A 242 13.12 5.61 -24.40
C ASP A 242 11.70 6.17 -24.27
N VAL A 243 11.53 7.49 -24.32
CA VAL A 243 10.20 8.12 -24.30
C VAL A 243 9.38 7.71 -25.52
N GLN A 244 9.98 7.70 -26.71
CA GLN A 244 9.31 7.20 -27.92
C GLN A 244 8.94 5.73 -27.78
N ARG A 245 9.84 4.92 -27.21
CA ARG A 245 9.62 3.49 -26.99
C ARG A 245 8.49 3.24 -26.00
N LEU A 246 8.48 3.93 -24.87
CA LEU A 246 7.44 3.86 -23.84
C LEU A 246 6.09 4.34 -24.38
N THR A 247 6.09 5.39 -25.21
CA THR A 247 4.87 5.86 -25.87
C THR A 247 4.31 4.79 -26.81
N TYR A 248 5.16 4.14 -27.60
CA TYR A 248 4.75 3.00 -28.43
C TYR A 248 4.17 1.86 -27.58
N LEU A 249 4.88 1.43 -26.53
CA LEU A 249 4.45 0.35 -25.64
C LEU A 249 3.10 0.65 -24.96
N ALA A 250 2.91 1.89 -24.49
CA ALA A 250 1.68 2.35 -23.89
C ALA A 250 0.52 2.31 -24.89
N ASN A 251 0.67 2.94 -26.05
CA ASN A 251 -0.38 2.98 -27.09
C ASN A 251 -0.75 1.56 -27.56
N GLU A 252 0.24 0.68 -27.66
CA GLU A 252 0.05 -0.70 -28.10
C GLU A 252 -0.65 -1.56 -27.03
N THR A 253 -0.37 -1.29 -25.76
CA THR A 253 -1.09 -1.87 -24.62
C THR A 253 -2.52 -1.37 -24.57
N GLU A 254 -2.75 -0.08 -24.77
CA GLU A 254 -4.09 0.52 -24.84
C GLU A 254 -4.93 -0.13 -25.94
N ARG A 255 -4.33 -0.29 -27.13
CA ARG A 255 -4.97 -0.96 -28.26
C ARG A 255 -5.39 -2.39 -27.93
N GLU A 256 -4.53 -3.17 -27.29
CA GLU A 256 -4.84 -4.55 -26.88
C GLU A 256 -5.98 -4.59 -25.84
N VAL A 257 -5.97 -3.66 -24.88
CA VAL A 257 -7.05 -3.54 -23.87
C VAL A 257 -8.38 -3.21 -24.56
N ALA A 258 -8.40 -2.22 -25.45
CA ALA A 258 -9.59 -1.85 -26.21
C ALA A 258 -10.09 -2.98 -27.11
N TYR A 259 -9.18 -3.76 -27.72
CA TYR A 259 -9.51 -4.95 -28.49
C TYR A 259 -10.19 -6.01 -27.63
N ARG A 260 -9.65 -6.32 -26.46
CA ARG A 260 -10.19 -7.34 -25.55
C ARG A 260 -11.50 -6.93 -24.89
N ASN A 261 -11.70 -5.63 -24.63
CA ASN A 261 -12.97 -5.08 -24.12
C ASN A 261 -14.05 -4.97 -25.21
N GLY A 262 -13.69 -5.14 -26.50
CA GLY A 262 -14.61 -4.96 -27.62
C GLY A 262 -14.93 -3.50 -27.95
N GLU A 263 -14.15 -2.55 -27.42
CA GLU A 263 -14.36 -1.10 -27.51
C GLU A 263 -13.89 -0.49 -28.85
N GLY A 264 -13.18 -1.24 -29.69
CA GLY A 264 -12.62 -0.74 -30.96
C GLY A 264 -13.45 -1.01 -32.23
N GLY A 265 -14.68 -1.51 -32.10
CA GLY A 265 -15.58 -1.77 -33.24
C GLY A 265 -15.02 -2.76 -34.28
N ARG A 266 -15.50 -2.66 -35.54
CA ARG A 266 -15.14 -3.58 -36.64
C ARG A 266 -13.67 -3.49 -37.12
N MET A 267 -12.87 -2.55 -36.60
CA MET A 267 -11.49 -2.27 -37.03
C MET A 267 -10.45 -2.51 -35.92
N SER A 268 -10.87 -3.06 -34.78
CA SER A 268 -9.94 -3.40 -33.70
C SER A 268 -9.21 -4.70 -34.02
N PHE A 269 -7.89 -4.64 -34.13
CA PHE A 269 -7.02 -5.80 -34.35
C PHE A 269 -6.15 -6.03 -33.11
N PRO A 270 -5.80 -7.29 -32.80
CA PRO A 270 -4.93 -7.59 -31.68
C PRO A 270 -3.56 -6.99 -31.91
N SER A 271 -2.95 -6.60 -30.80
CA SER A 271 -1.59 -6.09 -30.76
C SER A 271 -0.57 -7.17 -31.16
N PRO A 272 0.44 -6.84 -32.00
CA PRO A 272 1.57 -7.74 -32.24
C PRO A 272 2.40 -7.90 -30.97
N LEU A 273 2.43 -6.91 -30.06
CA LEU A 273 3.19 -6.94 -28.80
C LEU A 273 2.76 -8.12 -27.90
N TYR A 274 1.46 -8.43 -27.93
CA TYR A 274 0.86 -9.50 -27.14
C TYR A 274 0.64 -10.80 -27.92
N SER A 275 1.17 -10.87 -29.15
CA SER A 275 1.11 -12.05 -30.00
C SER A 275 2.38 -12.87 -29.83
N SER A 276 2.30 -13.98 -29.09
CA SER A 276 3.43 -14.90 -28.95
C SER A 276 3.48 -15.92 -30.10
N SER A 277 4.69 -16.21 -30.57
CA SER A 277 5.01 -17.31 -31.48
C SER A 277 5.39 -18.61 -30.74
N GLU A 278 5.45 -18.60 -29.40
CA GLU A 278 5.88 -19.77 -28.63
C GLU A 278 4.75 -20.81 -28.45
N PRO A 279 5.05 -22.11 -28.69
CA PRO A 279 4.10 -23.19 -28.48
C PRO A 279 3.81 -23.37 -26.98
N GLY A 280 2.70 -22.80 -26.51
CA GLY A 280 2.27 -22.88 -25.10
C GLY A 280 1.73 -21.57 -24.53
N TYR A 281 1.92 -20.44 -25.21
CA TYR A 281 1.32 -19.17 -24.81
C TYR A 281 -0.21 -19.21 -24.96
N LYS A 282 -0.89 -19.54 -23.87
CA LYS A 282 -2.35 -19.44 -23.81
C LYS A 282 -2.72 -17.97 -23.65
N ARG A 283 -3.36 -17.40 -24.68
CA ARG A 283 -3.99 -16.05 -24.64
C ARG A 283 -4.96 -15.85 -23.46
N THR A 284 -5.37 -16.93 -22.82
CA THR A 284 -6.16 -16.95 -21.58
C THR A 284 -5.38 -17.66 -20.47
N GLY A 285 -4.49 -16.92 -19.81
CA GLY A 285 -3.64 -17.42 -18.74
C GLY A 285 -4.38 -17.59 -17.40
N ARG A 286 -5.40 -18.45 -17.33
CA ARG A 286 -5.81 -19.02 -16.03
C ARG A 286 -4.83 -20.16 -15.71
N ALA A 287 -3.64 -19.81 -15.24
CA ALA A 287 -2.77 -20.76 -14.57
C ALA A 287 -3.36 -21.06 -13.19
N ARG A 288 -4.43 -21.86 -13.17
CA ARG A 288 -4.89 -22.52 -11.93
C ARG A 288 -3.87 -23.59 -11.60
N ARG A 289 -2.89 -23.26 -10.76
CA ARG A 289 -2.33 -24.20 -9.80
C ARG A 289 -2.78 -23.75 -8.42
N HIS A 290 -4.07 -23.96 -8.13
CA HIS A 290 -4.44 -24.25 -6.76
C HIS A 290 -4.01 -25.69 -6.53
N THR A 291 -2.79 -25.88 -6.07
CA THR A 291 -2.52 -27.03 -5.22
C THR A 291 -3.46 -26.83 -4.04
N GLU A 292 -4.48 -27.67 -3.89
CA GLU A 292 -5.38 -27.60 -2.74
C GLU A 292 -4.55 -27.96 -1.49
N CYS A 293 -3.88 -26.96 -0.93
CA CYS A 293 -3.17 -27.10 0.32
C CYS A 293 -4.18 -27.45 1.42
N SER A 294 -3.76 -28.27 2.38
CA SER A 294 -4.64 -28.61 3.51
C SER A 294 -5.09 -27.34 4.25
N PRO A 295 -6.26 -27.34 4.91
CA PRO A 295 -6.71 -26.18 5.69
C PRO A 295 -5.68 -25.67 6.69
N LEU A 296 -4.88 -26.57 7.26
CA LEU A 296 -3.81 -26.22 8.21
C LEU A 296 -2.65 -25.50 7.51
N VAL A 297 -2.22 -25.97 6.34
CA VAL A 297 -1.20 -25.28 5.53
C VAL A 297 -1.72 -23.92 5.08
N ASN A 298 -3.00 -23.80 4.70
CA ASN A 298 -3.59 -22.50 4.35
C ASN A 298 -3.61 -21.52 5.54
N ALA A 299 -3.84 -22.01 6.76
CA ALA A 299 -3.76 -21.18 7.96
C ALA A 299 -2.33 -20.67 8.20
N LEU A 300 -1.32 -21.53 8.03
CA LEU A 300 0.09 -21.12 8.12
C LEU A 300 0.48 -20.10 7.04
N LEU A 301 0.00 -20.28 5.81
CA LEU A 301 0.26 -19.34 4.71
C LEU A 301 -0.43 -17.98 4.94
N GLU A 302 -1.57 -17.95 5.65
CA GLU A 302 -2.17 -16.69 6.10
C GLU A 302 -1.33 -16.02 7.19
N VAL A 303 -0.70 -16.79 8.10
CA VAL A 303 0.27 -16.24 9.05
C VAL A 303 1.49 -15.67 8.32
N ALA A 304 2.08 -16.43 7.39
CA ALA A 304 3.19 -15.96 6.56
C ALA A 304 2.88 -14.63 5.86
N ARG A 305 1.70 -14.55 5.22
CA ARG A 305 1.20 -13.31 4.59
C ARG A 305 1.12 -12.14 5.57
N GLN A 306 0.65 -12.36 6.80
CA GLN A 306 0.60 -11.34 7.84
C GLN A 306 1.99 -10.87 8.27
N LEU A 307 2.98 -11.77 8.33
CA LEU A 307 4.37 -11.43 8.61
C LEU A 307 4.99 -10.60 7.49
N HIS A 308 4.74 -10.93 6.22
CA HIS A 308 5.17 -10.10 5.09
C HIS A 308 4.61 -8.68 5.16
N ILE A 309 3.32 -8.53 5.47
CA ILE A 309 2.69 -7.22 5.62
C ILE A 309 3.31 -6.44 6.77
N PHE A 310 3.59 -7.11 7.89
CA PHE A 310 4.24 -6.47 9.02
C PHE A 310 5.66 -6.01 8.66
N LEU A 311 6.45 -6.85 7.98
CA LEU A 311 7.78 -6.50 7.49
C LEU A 311 7.74 -5.30 6.53
N LEU A 312 6.80 -5.27 5.58
CA LEU A 312 6.62 -4.13 4.68
C LEU A 312 6.28 -2.84 5.44
N ALA A 313 5.42 -2.91 6.47
CA ALA A 313 5.12 -1.75 7.30
C ALA A 313 6.37 -1.28 8.07
N LEU A 314 7.14 -2.23 8.60
CA LEU A 314 8.38 -1.99 9.34
C LEU A 314 9.44 -1.28 8.48
N GLN A 315 9.71 -1.81 7.29
CA GLN A 315 10.73 -1.29 6.36
C GLN A 315 10.36 0.07 5.76
N ASN A 316 9.07 0.35 5.60
CA ASN A 316 8.59 1.60 5.00
C ASN A 316 8.12 2.61 6.07
N HIS A 317 8.51 2.42 7.33
CA HIS A 317 8.20 3.31 8.47
C HIS A 317 6.71 3.66 8.61
N ARG A 318 5.84 2.69 8.33
CA ARG A 318 4.39 2.83 8.44
C ARG A 318 3.90 2.41 9.83
N PRO A 319 2.68 2.84 10.23
CA PRO A 319 2.07 2.34 11.46
C PRO A 319 2.03 0.81 11.49
N LEU A 320 2.59 0.22 12.55
CA LEU A 320 2.73 -1.23 12.67
C LEU A 320 1.36 -1.89 12.83
N PRO A 321 1.00 -2.87 11.98
CA PRO A 321 -0.31 -3.52 12.02
C PRO A 321 -0.37 -4.56 13.15
N ALA A 322 -0.38 -4.11 14.40
CA ALA A 322 -0.35 -4.95 15.61
C ALA A 322 -1.41 -6.08 15.59
N LYS A 323 -2.62 -5.77 15.11
CA LYS A 323 -3.72 -6.74 14.98
C LYS A 323 -3.34 -7.96 14.14
N CYS A 324 -2.49 -7.79 13.11
CA CYS A 324 -2.04 -8.89 12.26
C CYS A 324 -1.17 -9.87 13.05
N VAL A 325 -0.15 -9.39 13.76
CA VAL A 325 0.78 -10.27 14.49
C VAL A 325 0.12 -10.92 15.70
N LEU A 326 -0.74 -10.18 16.39
CA LEU A 326 -1.56 -10.71 17.47
C LEU A 326 -2.46 -11.86 16.99
N LYS A 327 -3.14 -11.67 15.86
CA LYS A 327 -3.99 -12.70 15.24
C LYS A 327 -3.16 -13.90 14.75
N ALA A 328 -1.97 -13.65 14.20
CA ALA A 328 -1.03 -14.71 13.83
C ALA A 328 -0.68 -15.60 15.03
N ALA A 329 -0.34 -14.99 16.17
CA ALA A 329 -0.07 -15.74 17.40
C ALA A 329 -1.28 -16.55 17.86
N ASP A 330 -2.48 -15.97 17.84
CA ASP A 330 -3.73 -16.66 18.19
C ASP A 330 -4.01 -17.86 17.27
N ILE A 331 -3.72 -17.74 15.97
CA ILE A 331 -3.83 -18.85 15.01
C ILE A 331 -2.86 -19.97 15.37
N LEU A 332 -1.58 -19.65 15.60
CA LEU A 332 -0.55 -20.65 15.90
C LEU A 332 -0.83 -21.41 17.20
N LEU A 333 -1.21 -20.70 18.27
CA LEU A 333 -1.58 -21.30 19.55
C LEU A 333 -2.79 -22.21 19.42
N ARG A 334 -3.83 -21.77 18.70
CA ARG A 334 -5.00 -22.62 18.44
C ARG A 334 -4.64 -23.88 17.65
N LEU A 335 -3.75 -23.78 16.66
CA LEU A 335 -3.29 -24.94 15.90
C LEU A 335 -2.48 -25.93 16.76
N LEU A 336 -1.66 -25.41 17.69
CA LEU A 336 -0.94 -26.22 18.67
C LEU A 336 -1.89 -27.02 19.56
N GLU A 337 -2.92 -26.36 20.09
CA GLU A 337 -3.95 -26.99 20.94
C GLU A 337 -4.75 -28.06 20.19
N VAL A 338 -5.13 -27.80 18.94
CA VAL A 338 -5.96 -28.71 18.14
C VAL A 338 -5.18 -29.97 17.73
N ASN A 339 -3.99 -29.81 17.17
CA ASN A 339 -3.17 -30.94 16.76
C ASN A 339 -1.68 -30.57 16.62
N ARG A 340 -0.98 -30.61 17.74
CA ARG A 340 0.46 -30.37 17.86
C ARG A 340 1.30 -31.11 16.79
N GLN A 341 1.11 -32.41 16.62
CA GLN A 341 1.93 -33.22 15.70
C GLN A 341 1.72 -32.83 14.23
N HIS A 342 0.47 -32.64 13.80
CA HIS A 342 0.18 -32.21 12.44
C HIS A 342 0.69 -30.79 12.16
N LEU A 343 0.68 -29.90 13.14
CA LEU A 343 1.25 -28.55 12.99
C LEU A 343 2.75 -28.63 12.70
N PHE A 344 3.51 -29.42 13.47
CA PHE A 344 4.94 -29.59 13.22
C PHE A 344 5.23 -30.19 11.84
N TYR A 345 4.44 -31.16 11.39
CA TYR A 345 4.55 -31.68 10.03
C TYR A 345 4.29 -30.61 8.97
N ALA A 346 3.24 -29.81 9.13
CA ALA A 346 2.87 -28.82 8.13
C ALA A 346 3.80 -27.60 8.06
N LEU A 347 4.53 -27.28 9.13
CA LEU A 347 5.62 -26.30 9.07
C LEU A 347 6.68 -26.70 8.03
N HIS A 348 6.92 -28.00 7.85
CA HIS A 348 7.84 -28.53 6.84
C HIS A 348 7.26 -28.52 5.41
N CYS A 349 5.95 -28.27 5.26
CA CYS A 349 5.30 -28.15 3.95
C CYS A 349 5.41 -26.74 3.36
N LEU A 350 6.03 -25.78 4.04
CA LEU A 350 6.15 -24.37 3.63
C LEU A 350 7.41 -24.10 2.78
N ASN A 351 7.81 -25.05 1.94
CA ASN A 351 9.08 -24.98 1.19
C ASN A 351 9.16 -23.81 0.18
N ASP A 352 8.01 -23.30 -0.26
CA ASP A 352 7.92 -22.17 -1.19
C ASP A 352 7.99 -20.80 -0.47
N GLU A 353 7.91 -20.77 0.87
CA GLU A 353 8.04 -19.54 1.65
C GLU A 353 9.53 -19.21 1.90
N PRO A 354 9.92 -17.94 1.99
CA PRO A 354 11.30 -17.56 2.28
C PRO A 354 11.84 -18.15 3.59
N ALA A 355 13.14 -18.41 3.65
CA ALA A 355 13.80 -19.03 4.81
C ALA A 355 13.53 -18.29 6.13
N TRP A 356 13.45 -16.95 6.10
CA TRP A 356 13.16 -16.15 7.29
C TRP A 356 11.73 -16.33 7.81
N ILE A 357 10.74 -16.55 6.92
CA ILE A 357 9.35 -16.87 7.31
C ILE A 357 9.33 -18.26 7.94
N GLN A 358 9.95 -19.24 7.29
CA GLN A 358 10.03 -20.60 7.80
C GLN A 358 10.68 -20.62 9.19
N HIS A 359 11.79 -19.90 9.37
CA HIS A 359 12.49 -19.77 10.65
C HIS A 359 11.60 -19.13 11.73
N SER A 360 11.01 -17.98 11.43
CA SER A 360 10.10 -17.27 12.34
C SER A 360 8.95 -18.17 12.81
N LEU A 361 8.25 -18.81 11.88
CA LEU A 361 7.15 -19.73 12.20
C LEU A 361 7.61 -20.93 13.05
N ASN A 362 8.74 -21.53 12.71
CA ASN A 362 9.28 -22.67 13.46
C ASN A 362 9.64 -22.30 14.90
N VAL A 363 10.33 -21.17 15.11
CA VAL A 363 10.70 -20.68 16.44
C VAL A 363 9.45 -20.33 17.24
N SER A 364 8.50 -19.61 16.64
CA SER A 364 7.25 -19.23 17.29
C SER A 364 6.41 -20.41 17.75
N VAL A 365 6.23 -21.42 16.89
CA VAL A 365 5.46 -22.62 17.26
C VAL A 365 6.17 -23.41 18.37
N ARG A 366 7.49 -23.58 18.28
CA ARG A 366 8.26 -24.31 19.31
C ARG A 366 8.27 -23.58 20.65
N LEU A 367 8.43 -22.25 20.63
CA LEU A 367 8.39 -21.44 21.85
C LEU A 367 6.99 -21.44 22.47
N GLY A 368 5.94 -21.32 21.65
CA GLY A 368 4.55 -21.44 22.11
C GLY A 368 4.29 -22.78 22.77
N ASP A 369 4.72 -23.88 22.15
CA ASP A 369 4.59 -25.23 22.68
C ASP A 369 5.31 -25.40 24.03
N LEU A 370 6.54 -24.88 24.14
CA LEU A 370 7.32 -24.91 25.39
C LEU A 370 6.68 -24.08 26.51
N VAL A 371 6.23 -22.86 26.21
CA VAL A 371 5.63 -21.98 27.23
C VAL A 371 4.28 -22.55 27.69
N LEU A 372 3.52 -23.19 26.81
CA LEU A 372 2.26 -23.86 27.16
C LEU A 372 2.47 -25.11 28.03
N SER A 373 3.62 -25.80 27.91
CA SER A 373 3.92 -26.96 28.76
C SER A 373 4.28 -26.59 30.21
N GLU A 374 4.56 -25.31 30.48
CA GLU A 374 4.91 -24.80 31.81
C GLU A 374 3.71 -24.02 32.42
N PRO A 375 2.97 -24.59 33.40
CA PRO A 375 1.74 -23.98 33.93
C PRO A 375 1.92 -22.56 34.47
N GLU A 376 3.09 -22.27 35.05
CA GLU A 376 3.43 -20.96 35.58
C GLU A 376 3.59 -19.88 34.49
N HIS A 377 3.91 -20.30 33.26
CA HIS A 377 4.23 -19.42 32.14
C HIS A 377 3.22 -19.46 31.01
N ALA A 378 2.30 -20.44 30.99
CA ALA A 378 1.29 -20.61 29.94
C ALA A 378 0.49 -19.33 29.64
N HIS A 379 0.19 -18.51 30.65
CA HIS A 379 -0.50 -17.22 30.48
C HIS A 379 0.25 -16.21 29.59
N ARG A 380 1.55 -16.40 29.39
CA ARG A 380 2.42 -15.55 28.56
C ARG A 380 2.65 -16.10 27.15
N ALA A 381 2.10 -17.28 26.82
CA ALA A 381 2.36 -17.95 25.54
C ALA A 381 2.11 -17.05 24.33
N ARG A 382 1.01 -16.27 24.36
CA ARG A 382 0.67 -15.34 23.28
C ARG A 382 1.73 -14.27 23.07
N GLU A 383 2.22 -13.66 24.13
CA GLU A 383 3.26 -12.62 24.05
C GLU A 383 4.59 -13.20 23.58
N ALA A 384 4.94 -14.40 24.06
CA ALA A 384 6.14 -15.11 23.63
C ALA A 384 6.10 -15.45 22.13
N VAL A 385 4.96 -15.97 21.64
CA VAL A 385 4.75 -16.27 20.21
C VAL A 385 4.84 -15.00 19.36
N VAL A 386 4.23 -13.89 19.79
CA VAL A 386 4.33 -12.59 19.11
C VAL A 386 5.79 -12.14 19.02
N ALA A 387 6.53 -12.17 20.12
CA ALA A 387 7.93 -11.75 20.13
C ALA A 387 8.79 -12.65 19.22
N ALA A 388 8.57 -13.97 19.26
CA ALA A 388 9.24 -14.93 18.37
C ALA A 388 8.88 -14.74 16.89
N LEU A 389 7.65 -14.29 16.56
CA LEU A 389 7.30 -14.04 15.16
C LEU A 389 8.11 -12.88 14.57
N LEU A 390 8.49 -11.93 15.41
CA LEU A 390 9.15 -10.68 15.04
C LEU A 390 10.67 -10.73 15.16
N HIS A 391 11.22 -11.60 16.02
CA HIS A 391 12.59 -11.51 16.53
C HIS A 391 13.68 -11.32 15.46
N ASP A 392 13.50 -11.93 14.30
CA ASP A 392 14.51 -11.96 13.25
C ASP A 392 14.25 -10.98 12.10
N MET A 393 13.13 -10.26 12.13
CA MET A 393 12.75 -9.34 11.04
C MET A 393 13.77 -8.23 10.82
N GLY A 394 14.54 -7.87 11.85
CA GLY A 394 15.64 -6.93 11.74
C GLY A 394 16.66 -7.33 10.67
N LYS A 395 16.88 -8.64 10.43
CA LYS A 395 17.84 -9.11 9.42
C LYS A 395 17.42 -8.67 8.02
N MET A 396 16.10 -8.74 7.75
CA MET A 396 15.53 -8.31 6.47
C MET A 396 15.59 -6.78 6.28
N MET A 397 15.67 -6.01 7.37
CA MET A 397 15.86 -4.55 7.33
C MET A 397 17.29 -4.14 6.99
N LEU A 398 18.26 -5.06 7.13
CA LEU A 398 19.66 -4.80 6.80
C LEU A 398 20.03 -5.12 5.35
N ILE A 399 19.11 -5.67 4.56
CA ILE A 399 19.37 -5.93 3.13
C ILE A 399 19.64 -4.60 2.42
N ASN A 400 20.77 -4.51 1.73
CA ASN A 400 21.27 -3.37 0.96
C ASN A 400 22.47 -3.80 0.08
N ASP A 401 23.12 -2.88 -0.63
CA ASP A 401 24.31 -3.14 -1.46
C ASP A 401 25.45 -3.90 -0.74
N HIS A 402 25.62 -3.70 0.57
CA HIS A 402 26.67 -4.35 1.36
C HIS A 402 26.26 -5.72 1.91
N LEU A 403 24.96 -5.96 2.05
CA LEU A 403 24.37 -7.23 2.45
C LEU A 403 23.19 -7.54 1.50
N PRO A 404 23.47 -7.92 0.24
CA PRO A 404 22.42 -8.08 -0.77
C PRO A 404 21.52 -9.29 -0.50
N SER A 405 22.00 -10.24 0.30
CA SER A 405 21.24 -11.39 0.77
C SER A 405 21.73 -11.83 2.16
N ILE A 406 20.81 -12.43 2.92
CA ILE A 406 21.11 -13.13 4.17
C ILE A 406 21.28 -14.65 3.95
N ASP A 407 20.98 -15.13 2.74
CA ASP A 407 21.14 -16.52 2.34
C ASP A 407 22.56 -16.76 1.83
N GLY A 408 23.14 -17.90 2.20
CA GLY A 408 24.46 -18.33 1.75
C GLY A 408 25.61 -17.96 2.70
N GLN A 409 26.84 -17.99 2.17
CA GLN A 409 28.05 -17.73 2.96
C GLN A 409 28.29 -16.22 3.10
N LEU A 410 28.11 -15.71 4.31
CA LEU A 410 28.43 -14.33 4.66
C LEU A 410 29.92 -14.17 4.94
N ASP A 411 30.53 -13.08 4.49
CA ASP A 411 31.89 -12.69 4.89
C ASP A 411 31.94 -12.10 6.31
N ALA A 412 33.14 -11.78 6.82
CA ALA A 412 33.31 -11.25 8.17
C ALA A 412 32.65 -9.87 8.37
N ARG A 413 32.66 -9.00 7.34
CA ARG A 413 32.06 -7.66 7.39
C ARG A 413 30.54 -7.75 7.36
N GLN A 414 29.98 -8.60 6.50
CA GLN A 414 28.56 -8.91 6.43
C GLN A 414 28.04 -9.50 7.74
N ARG A 415 28.78 -10.44 8.35
CA ARG A 415 28.44 -10.98 9.69
C ARG A 415 28.46 -9.90 10.76
N GLN A 416 29.44 -9.00 10.75
CA GLN A 416 29.49 -7.90 11.70
C GLN A 416 28.34 -6.91 11.49
N HIS A 417 27.97 -6.60 10.25
CA HIS A 417 26.80 -5.78 9.94
C HIS A 417 25.50 -6.45 10.42
N LEU A 418 25.33 -7.75 10.17
CA LEU A 418 24.14 -8.50 10.57
C LEU A 418 23.90 -8.46 12.09
N ARG A 419 24.94 -8.29 12.93
CA ARG A 419 24.78 -8.17 14.39
C ARG A 419 23.98 -6.94 14.83
N SER A 420 23.88 -5.90 14.00
CA SER A 420 23.08 -4.71 14.34
C SER A 420 21.57 -4.91 14.15
N HIS A 421 21.13 -6.05 13.63
CA HIS A 421 19.72 -6.27 13.27
C HIS A 421 18.76 -6.14 14.45
N VAL A 422 19.19 -6.58 15.64
CA VAL A 422 18.39 -6.48 16.86
C VAL A 422 18.13 -5.01 17.19
N ALA A 423 19.17 -4.18 17.16
CA ALA A 423 19.05 -2.75 17.41
C ALA A 423 18.15 -2.07 16.36
N GLU A 424 18.29 -2.42 15.07
CA GLU A 424 17.43 -1.89 14.01
C GLU A 424 15.96 -2.28 14.17
N LEU A 425 15.68 -3.51 14.64
CA LEU A 425 14.32 -3.96 14.92
C LEU A 425 13.71 -3.29 16.16
N LEU A 426 14.51 -3.03 17.20
CA LEU A 426 14.01 -2.44 18.45
C LEU A 426 13.55 -1.00 18.28
N LYS A 427 14.19 -0.20 17.41
CA LYS A 427 13.82 1.21 17.14
C LYS A 427 12.32 1.37 16.77
N PRO A 428 11.79 0.71 15.72
CA PRO A 428 10.37 0.83 15.38
C PRO A 428 9.42 0.10 16.35
N LEU A 429 9.93 -0.84 17.16
CA LEU A 429 9.13 -1.52 18.19
C LEU A 429 9.05 -0.74 19.51
N GLU A 430 9.81 0.35 19.64
CA GLU A 430 9.74 1.23 20.80
C GLU A 430 8.32 1.80 20.97
N GLY A 431 7.80 1.79 22.20
CA GLY A 431 6.42 2.23 22.47
C GLY A 431 5.31 1.27 22.02
N ALA A 432 5.63 0.10 21.45
CA ALA A 432 4.62 -0.91 21.11
C ALA A 432 3.97 -1.52 22.36
N ALA A 433 2.84 -0.96 22.81
CA ALA A 433 2.15 -1.38 24.03
C ALA A 433 1.63 -2.83 24.01
N TRP A 434 1.48 -3.41 22.82
CA TRP A 434 1.06 -4.80 22.61
C TRP A 434 2.21 -5.81 22.72
N LEU A 435 3.47 -5.35 22.86
CA LEU A 435 4.64 -6.18 23.10
C LEU A 435 5.27 -5.76 24.43
N THR A 436 5.16 -6.61 25.44
CA THR A 436 5.63 -6.29 26.80
C THR A 436 7.14 -6.05 26.82
N PRO A 437 7.64 -5.13 27.66
CA PRO A 437 9.09 -4.90 27.80
C PRO A 437 9.85 -6.17 28.15
N PHE A 438 9.26 -7.03 28.99
CA PHE A 438 9.82 -8.33 29.36
C PHE A 438 10.02 -9.22 28.13
N MET A 439 8.99 -9.44 27.31
CA MET A 439 9.12 -10.30 26.12
C MET A 439 10.02 -9.72 25.04
N ARG A 440 10.03 -8.39 24.91
CA ARG A 440 10.97 -7.71 24.02
C ARG A 440 12.42 -8.00 24.42
N HIS A 441 12.72 -7.92 25.72
CA HIS A 441 14.05 -8.20 26.23
C HIS A 441 14.43 -9.68 26.04
N GLU A 442 13.63 -10.58 26.61
CA GLU A 442 13.97 -12.01 26.67
C GLU A 442 14.00 -12.70 25.29
N VAL A 443 13.11 -12.31 24.37
CA VAL A 443 12.92 -13.03 23.09
C VAL A 443 13.48 -12.30 21.87
N ILE A 444 13.66 -10.97 21.93
CA ILE A 444 14.19 -10.20 20.79
C ILE A 444 15.60 -9.70 21.10
N GLU A 445 15.78 -9.04 22.24
CA GLU A 445 17.07 -8.42 22.58
C GLU A 445 18.15 -9.47 22.87
N CYS A 446 17.82 -10.47 23.69
CA CYS A 446 18.77 -11.47 24.16
C CYS A 446 18.84 -12.74 23.30
N ILE A 447 18.16 -12.80 22.14
CA ILE A 447 18.03 -14.04 21.37
C ILE A 447 19.34 -14.60 20.82
N ASN A 448 20.31 -13.72 20.58
CA ASN A 448 21.64 -14.11 20.09
C ASN A 448 22.69 -14.13 21.21
N GLU A 449 22.25 -13.99 22.46
CA GLU A 449 23.12 -14.15 23.61
C GLU A 449 23.41 -15.63 23.85
N ARG A 450 24.64 -15.93 24.27
CA ARG A 450 25.06 -17.30 24.57
C ARG A 450 25.12 -17.49 26.07
N MET A 451 25.01 -18.74 26.51
CA MET A 451 25.12 -19.10 27.93
C MET A 451 26.47 -18.69 28.55
N ASP A 452 27.51 -18.51 27.73
CA ASP A 452 28.83 -18.06 28.14
C ASP A 452 29.03 -16.53 28.02
N GLY A 453 27.99 -15.78 27.62
CA GLY A 453 28.05 -14.32 27.43
C GLY A 453 28.82 -13.87 26.18
N SER A 454 29.24 -14.80 25.31
CA SER A 454 29.98 -14.47 24.08
C SER A 454 29.08 -14.05 22.91
N GLY A 455 27.76 -14.00 23.12
CA GLY A 455 26.79 -13.60 22.12
C GLY A 455 26.69 -12.08 21.96
N TYR A 456 25.60 -11.62 21.35
CA TYR A 456 25.28 -10.19 21.25
C TYR A 456 23.86 -9.91 21.73
N PRO A 457 23.60 -8.75 22.38
CA PRO A 457 24.42 -7.52 22.36
C PRO A 457 25.71 -7.49 23.20
N GLY A 458 26.00 -8.50 24.04
CA GLY A 458 27.30 -8.63 24.71
C GLY A 458 27.36 -7.98 26.11
N ASP A 459 26.20 -7.61 26.66
CA ASP A 459 26.06 -6.97 27.98
C ASP A 459 25.46 -7.88 29.07
N SER A 460 25.12 -9.14 28.77
CA SER A 460 24.63 -10.06 29.81
C SER A 460 25.76 -10.64 30.69
N GLY A 461 27.02 -10.54 30.24
CA GLY A 461 28.22 -10.96 30.98
C GLY A 461 28.57 -10.12 32.22
N GLN A 462 27.82 -9.05 32.51
CA GLN A 462 27.95 -8.26 33.75
C GLN A 462 26.64 -8.13 34.54
N ARG A 463 25.74 -9.12 34.45
CA ARG A 463 24.74 -9.32 35.49
C ARG A 463 24.97 -10.70 36.10
N PRO A 464 25.26 -10.79 37.42
CA PRO A 464 25.46 -12.08 38.04
C PRO A 464 24.18 -12.87 37.82
N PHE A 465 24.29 -13.98 37.08
CA PHE A 465 23.51 -15.17 37.35
C PHE A 465 23.24 -15.20 38.85
N LEU A 466 21.96 -15.26 39.21
CA LEU A 466 21.48 -15.55 40.55
C LEU A 466 22.22 -16.78 41.09
N ARG A 467 23.38 -16.56 41.71
CA ARG A 467 23.95 -17.48 42.69
C ARG A 467 23.20 -17.21 43.99
N SER A 468 21.97 -17.70 44.05
CA SER A 468 21.41 -18.18 45.30
C SER A 468 21.43 -19.71 45.24
N PRO A 469 22.44 -20.38 45.83
CA PRO A 469 22.29 -21.78 46.18
C PRO A 469 21.42 -21.81 47.45
N ALA A 470 20.12 -21.93 47.26
CA ALA A 470 19.18 -22.20 48.35
C ALA A 470 18.09 -23.15 47.85
N TRP A 471 18.51 -24.31 47.35
CA TRP A 471 17.68 -25.50 47.25
C TRP A 471 18.53 -26.72 47.59
N LEU A 472 18.45 -27.13 48.86
CA LEU A 472 18.54 -28.48 49.45
C LEU A 472 19.08 -28.35 50.90
N PRO A 473 18.48 -29.00 51.92
CA PRO A 473 17.25 -29.80 51.94
C PRO A 473 16.01 -29.04 52.39
#